data_AF-A0A944HG01-F1
#
_entry.id   AF-A0A944HG01-F1
#
_cell.length_a   1.000
_cell.length_b   1.000
_cell.length_c   1.000
_cell.angle_alpha   90.00
_cell.angle_beta   90.00
_cell.angle_gamma   90.00
#
_symmetry.space_group_name_H-M   'P 1'
#
loop_
_entity.id
_entity.type
_entity.pdbx_description
1 polymer ?
#
loop_
_entity_poly.entity_id
_entity_poly.type
_entity_poly.pdbx_seq_one_letter_code
_entity_poly.pdbx_strand_id
1 'polypeptide(L)'
;MGTAPSHLPHIEFWFDPASTYSYVAAADVARLEAEGLASFDDRPFLLGPIFARQGWTDSPFKLYRAKGEYMWRDLARLCTERRLPLRWPGTTPSGAPHGRLALYNRPLSSGKNPSGTLGA
;
A
#
# COMPACT_ATOMS: atom_id res chain seq x y z
N MET A 1 18.53 5.55 31.04
CA MET A 1 17.96 6.61 30.19
C MET A 1 18.49 6.37 28.78
N GLY A 2 17.66 5.83 27.88
CA GLY A 2 18.05 5.59 26.49
C GLY A 2 17.90 6.87 25.68
N THR A 3 18.97 7.27 25.01
CA THR A 3 19.05 8.45 24.15
C THR A 3 18.00 8.33 23.04
N ALA A 4 17.08 9.29 22.94
CA ALA A 4 16.15 9.34 21.83
C ALA A 4 16.93 9.53 20.51
N PRO A 5 16.56 8.84 19.41
CA PRO A 5 17.23 9.00 18.13
C PRO A 5 17.14 10.47 17.69
N SER A 6 18.29 11.07 17.41
CA SER A 6 18.46 12.50 17.10
C SER A 6 18.00 12.88 15.69
N HIS A 7 17.51 11.93 14.90
CA HIS A 7 16.94 12.18 13.58
C HIS A 7 15.74 11.25 13.34
N LEU A 8 14.65 11.82 12.84
CA LEU A 8 13.46 11.07 12.45
C LEU A 8 13.81 10.17 11.25
N PRO A 9 13.56 8.85 11.30
CA PRO A 9 13.76 7.98 10.15
C PRO A 9 13.00 8.50 8.92
N HIS A 10 13.65 8.45 7.76
CA HIS A 10 13.05 8.82 6.48
C HIS A 10 12.97 7.58 5.59
N ILE A 11 11.76 7.23 5.14
CA ILE A 11 11.46 5.94 4.50
C ILE A 11 10.72 6.18 3.18
N GLU A 12 11.19 5.57 2.11
CA GLU A 12 10.42 5.54 0.86
C GLU A 12 9.31 4.50 0.94
N PHE A 13 8.06 4.94 0.74
CA PHE A 13 6.89 4.08 0.71
C PHE A 13 6.47 3.80 -0.74
N TRP A 14 6.92 2.66 -1.26
CA TRP A 14 6.55 2.18 -2.59
C TRP A 14 5.25 1.38 -2.52
N PHE A 15 4.21 1.80 -3.23
CA PHE A 15 2.90 1.16 -3.17
C PHE A 15 2.16 1.13 -4.50
N ASP A 16 1.28 0.14 -4.67
CA ASP A 16 0.33 0.09 -5.79
C ASP A 16 -1.06 0.48 -5.26
N PRO A 17 -1.68 1.55 -5.77
CA PRO A 17 -3.04 1.93 -5.38
C PRO A 17 -4.06 0.80 -5.52
N ALA A 18 -3.88 -0.13 -6.46
CA ALA A 18 -4.77 -1.27 -6.66
C ALA A 18 -4.50 -2.46 -5.71
N SER A 19 -3.44 -2.40 -4.90
CA SER A 19 -3.06 -3.50 -4.01
C SER A 19 -3.78 -3.41 -2.66
N THR A 20 -4.46 -4.50 -2.28
CA THR A 20 -5.15 -4.63 -0.99
C THR A 20 -4.23 -4.46 0.21
N TYR A 21 -2.99 -4.98 0.13
CA TYR A 21 -2.00 -4.84 1.19
C TYR A 21 -1.39 -3.44 1.26
N SER A 22 -1.28 -2.75 0.11
CA SER A 22 -0.82 -1.34 0.09
C SER A 22 -1.75 -0.43 0.90
N TYR A 23 -3.06 -0.69 0.90
CA TYR A 23 -4.00 0.04 1.74
C TYR A 23 -3.79 -0.17 3.24
N VAL A 24 -3.56 -1.41 3.68
CA VAL A 24 -3.27 -1.70 5.09
C VAL A 24 -1.97 -1.03 5.51
N ALA A 25 -0.92 -1.12 4.67
CA ALA A 25 0.36 -0.48 4.94
C ALA A 25 0.25 1.05 4.99
N ALA A 26 -0.55 1.67 4.11
CA ALA A 26 -0.74 3.11 4.09
C ALA A 26 -1.37 3.64 5.40
N ALA A 27 -2.23 2.85 6.05
CA ALA A 27 -2.76 3.21 7.37
C ALA A 27 -1.68 3.17 8.46
N ASP A 28 -0.78 2.19 8.41
CA ASP A 28 0.37 2.12 9.33
C ASP A 28 1.33 3.30 9.10
N VAL A 29 1.62 3.64 7.84
CA VAL A 29 2.41 4.83 7.46
C VAL A 29 1.82 6.10 8.06
N ALA A 30 0.52 6.34 7.82
CA ALA A 30 -0.16 7.53 8.34
C ALA A 30 -0.13 7.61 9.87
N ARG A 31 -0.29 6.48 10.55
CA ARG A 31 -0.19 6.40 12.01
C ARG A 31 1.21 6.73 12.50
N LEU A 32 2.25 6.17 11.87
CA LEU A 32 3.65 6.41 12.24
C LEU A 32 4.08 7.86 12.02
N GLU A 33 3.59 8.51 10.96
CA GLU A 33 3.79 9.94 10.73
C GLU A 33 3.10 10.79 11.81
N ALA A 34 1.84 10.48 12.12
CA ALA A 34 1.07 11.20 13.14
C ALA A 34 1.68 11.07 14.55
N GLU A 35 2.29 9.92 14.86
CA GLU A 35 3.02 9.68 16.11
C GLU A 35 4.43 10.30 16.11
N GLY A 36 4.88 10.91 15.01
CA GLY A 36 6.21 11.50 14.90
C GLY A 36 7.33 10.47 14.98
N LEU A 37 7.07 9.24 14.54
CA LEU A 37 8.01 8.11 14.61
C LEU A 37 8.82 7.92 13.32
N ALA A 38 8.30 8.37 12.18
CA ALA A 38 9.00 8.37 10.90
C ALA A 38 8.41 9.43 9.95
N SER A 39 9.16 9.76 8.90
CA SER A 39 8.70 10.55 7.74
C SER A 39 8.75 9.69 6.48
N PHE A 40 7.81 9.89 5.55
CA PHE A 40 7.67 9.03 4.39
C PHE A 40 7.59 9.79 3.07
N ASP A 41 8.32 9.29 2.08
CA ASP A 41 8.24 9.69 0.68
C ASP A 41 7.39 8.70 -0.11
N ASP A 42 6.24 9.15 -0.61
CA ASP A 42 5.33 8.31 -1.38
C ASP A 42 5.84 8.05 -2.80
N ARG A 43 5.91 6.76 -3.16
CA ARG A 43 6.35 6.29 -4.47
C ARG A 43 5.28 5.36 -5.08
N PRO A 44 4.21 5.91 -5.69
CA PRO A 44 3.19 5.09 -6.33
C PRO A 44 3.76 4.38 -7.58
N PHE A 45 3.42 3.11 -7.76
CA PHE A 45 3.75 2.33 -8.95
C PHE A 45 2.62 1.36 -9.32
N LEU A 46 2.75 0.66 -10.45
CA LEU A 46 1.73 -0.28 -10.93
C LEU A 46 2.33 -1.69 -10.98
N LEU A 47 1.75 -2.64 -10.24
CA LEU A 47 2.15 -4.06 -10.27
C LEU A 47 1.68 -4.76 -11.53
N GLY A 48 0.55 -4.34 -12.13
CA GLY A 48 0.00 -4.93 -13.35
C GLY A 48 1.03 -5.03 -14.50
N PRO A 49 1.69 -3.92 -14.89
CA PRO A 49 2.77 -3.95 -15.88
C PRO A 49 3.97 -4.82 -15.49
N ILE A 50 4.28 -4.92 -14.20
CA ILE A 50 5.37 -5.78 -13.69
C ILE A 50 5.01 -7.26 -13.87
N PHE A 51 3.79 -7.64 -13.51
CA PHE A 51 3.27 -9.00 -13.71
C PHE A 51 3.23 -9.36 -15.20
N ALA A 52 2.76 -8.45 -16.05
CA ALA A 52 2.72 -8.66 -17.50
C ALA A 52 4.12 -8.94 -18.08
N ARG A 53 5.15 -8.20 -17.64
CA ARG A 53 6.55 -8.43 -18.04
C ARG A 53 7.10 -9.78 -17.56
N GLN A 54 6.54 -10.35 -16.50
CA GLN A 54 6.87 -11.69 -15.99
C GLN A 54 6.03 -12.79 -16.64
N GLY A 55 5.20 -12.46 -17.63
CA GLY A 55 4.35 -13.43 -18.35
C GLY A 55 3.04 -13.78 -17.64
N TRP A 56 2.64 -13.00 -16.62
CA TRP A 56 1.37 -13.21 -15.92
C TRP A 56 0.27 -12.33 -16.51
N THR A 57 -0.88 -12.93 -16.78
CA THR A 57 -2.06 -12.25 -17.35
C THR A 57 -2.97 -11.64 -16.29
N ASP A 58 -2.84 -12.06 -15.03
CA ASP A 58 -3.59 -11.52 -13.90
C ASP A 58 -2.80 -11.70 -12.60
N SER A 59 -3.34 -11.17 -11.49
CA SER A 59 -2.75 -11.30 -10.17
C SER A 59 -2.61 -12.77 -9.72
N PRO A 60 -1.51 -13.15 -9.04
CA PRO A 60 -1.33 -14.49 -8.47
C PRO A 60 -2.49 -14.95 -7.59
N PHE A 61 -3.18 -14.00 -6.93
CA PHE A 61 -4.32 -14.32 -6.06
C PHE A 61 -5.55 -14.80 -6.83
N LYS A 62 -5.68 -14.45 -8.11
CA LYS A 62 -6.72 -15.00 -8.99
C LYS A 62 -6.27 -16.30 -9.66
N LEU A 63 -4.99 -16.40 -10.01
CA LEU A 63 -4.42 -17.62 -10.59
C LEU A 63 -4.46 -18.80 -9.61
N TYR A 64 -4.27 -18.54 -8.31
CA TYR A 64 -4.25 -19.56 -7.26
C TYR A 64 -5.36 -19.32 -6.23
N ARG A 65 -6.50 -20.02 -6.41
CA ARG A 65 -7.70 -19.85 -5.58
C ARG A 65 -7.42 -19.90 -4.07
N ALA A 66 -6.65 -20.88 -3.60
CA ALA A 66 -6.31 -21.01 -2.18
C ALA A 66 -5.54 -19.80 -1.63
N LYS A 67 -4.67 -19.18 -2.44
CA LYS A 67 -3.97 -17.94 -2.07
C LYS A 67 -4.92 -16.75 -2.03
N GLY A 68 -5.85 -16.67 -2.98
CA GLY A 68 -6.89 -15.65 -2.98
C GLY A 68 -7.79 -15.72 -1.74
N GLU A 69 -8.30 -16.90 -1.40
CA GLU A 69 -9.14 -17.12 -0.22
C GLU A 69 -8.40 -16.77 1.08
N TYR A 70 -7.14 -17.19 1.18
CA TYR A 70 -6.30 -16.83 2.32
C TYR A 70 -6.08 -15.32 2.40
N MET A 71 -5.73 -14.66 1.29
CA MET A 71 -5.51 -13.22 1.22
C MET A 71 -6.73 -12.45 1.74
N TRP A 72 -7.95 -12.85 1.36
CA TRP A 72 -9.16 -12.18 1.84
C TRP A 72 -9.40 -12.37 3.34
N ARG A 73 -9.18 -13.58 3.86
CA ARG A 73 -9.27 -13.84 5.31
C ARG A 73 -8.24 -13.03 6.09
N ASP A 74 -7.03 -12.96 5.58
CA ASP A 74 -5.93 -12.21 6.20
C ASP A 74 -6.19 -10.70 6.16
N LEU A 75 -6.66 -10.18 5.02
CA LEU A 75 -7.04 -8.79 4.87
C LEU A 75 -8.15 -8.40 5.86
N ALA A 76 -9.17 -9.25 6.02
CA ALA A 76 -10.23 -9.01 6.99
C ALA A 76 -9.67 -8.90 8.42
N ARG A 77 -8.79 -9.81 8.81
CA ARG A 77 -8.11 -9.79 10.11
C ARG A 77 -7.30 -8.50 10.31
N LEU A 78 -6.46 -8.13 9.35
CA LEU A 78 -5.61 -6.93 9.42
C LEU A 78 -6.44 -5.64 9.49
N CYS A 79 -7.52 -5.55 8.70
CA CYS A 79 -8.43 -4.41 8.74
C CYS A 79 -9.16 -4.33 10.08
N THR A 80 -9.59 -5.44 10.67
CA THR A 80 -10.18 -5.46 12.02
C THR A 80 -9.18 -4.97 13.07
N GLU A 81 -7.95 -5.49 13.06
CA GLU A 81 -6.88 -5.10 13.99
C GLU A 81 -6.59 -3.59 13.93
N ARG A 82 -6.58 -3.02 12.71
CA ARG A 82 -6.29 -1.59 12.46
C ARG A 82 -7.53 -0.69 12.41
N ARG A 83 -8.72 -1.24 12.66
CA ARG A 83 -10.02 -0.54 12.58
C ARG A 83 -10.25 0.15 11.22
N LEU A 84 -9.81 -0.50 10.15
CA LEU A 84 -9.98 -0.01 8.78
C LEU A 84 -11.28 -0.52 8.16
N PRO A 85 -12.00 0.31 7.41
CA PRO A 85 -13.18 -0.13 6.67
C PRO A 85 -12.79 -1.06 5.52
N LEU A 86 -13.17 -2.33 5.64
CA LEU A 86 -13.08 -3.30 4.54
C LEU A 86 -14.47 -3.53 3.96
N ARG A 87 -14.70 -3.15 2.71
CA ARG A 87 -15.88 -3.59 1.96
C ARG A 87 -15.58 -4.91 1.28
N TRP A 88 -16.27 -5.95 1.72
CA TRP A 88 -16.24 -7.21 1.00
C TRP A 88 -16.82 -7.00 -0.40
N PRO A 89 -16.12 -7.42 -1.44
CA PRO A 89 -16.71 -7.42 -2.77
C PRO A 89 -17.81 -8.46 -2.87
N GLY A 90 -18.98 -8.06 -3.35
CA GLY A 90 -20.04 -9.00 -3.70
C GLY A 90 -19.50 -10.14 -4.55
N THR A 91 -20.02 -11.35 -4.34
CA THR A 91 -19.66 -12.53 -5.14
C THR A 91 -20.00 -12.27 -6.59
N THR A 92 -18.99 -12.27 -7.46
CA THR A 92 -19.23 -12.33 -8.91
C THR A 92 -19.51 -13.78 -9.31
N PRO A 93 -20.23 -14.06 -10.42
CA PRO A 93 -20.58 -15.42 -10.85
C PRO A 93 -19.38 -16.38 -11.02
N SER A 94 -18.16 -15.86 -11.13
CA SER A 94 -16.91 -16.64 -11.19
C SER A 94 -16.27 -16.94 -9.83
N GLY A 95 -16.91 -16.57 -8.71
CA GLY A 95 -16.40 -16.81 -7.34
C GLY A 95 -15.20 -15.94 -6.94
N ALA A 96 -14.74 -15.05 -7.82
CA ALA A 96 -13.63 -14.14 -7.53
C ALA A 96 -14.13 -12.88 -6.80
N PRO A 97 -13.60 -12.55 -5.60
CA PRO A 97 -13.96 -11.33 -4.90
C PRO A 97 -13.21 -10.13 -5.55
N HIS A 98 -13.93 -9.18 -6.14
CA HIS A 98 -13.38 -7.94 -6.73
C HIS A 98 -13.46 -6.77 -5.75
N GLY A 99 -12.58 -6.74 -4.74
CA GLY A 99 -12.61 -5.71 -3.69
C GLY A 99 -12.39 -4.32 -4.26
N ARG A 100 -13.42 -3.48 -4.26
CA ARG A 100 -13.23 -2.03 -4.35
C ARG A 100 -12.96 -1.52 -2.95
N LEU A 101 -11.68 -1.37 -2.65
CA LEU A 101 -11.23 -0.70 -1.45
C LEU A 101 -11.40 0.80 -1.68
N ALA A 102 -11.95 1.51 -0.69
CA ALA A 102 -11.95 2.98 -0.73
C ALA A 102 -10.48 3.40 -0.69
N LEU A 103 -9.96 3.82 -1.85
CA LEU A 103 -8.55 4.16 -2.00
C LEU A 103 -8.22 5.26 -1.01
N TYR A 104 -7.25 4.99 -0.16
CA TYR A 104 -6.68 5.99 0.74
C TYR A 104 -5.99 7.04 -0.15
N ASN A 105 -6.61 8.20 -0.30
CA ASN A 105 -6.07 9.29 -1.09
C ASN A 105 -5.14 10.13 -0.21
N ARG A 106 -3.89 9.69 -0.04
CA ARG A 106 -2.84 10.53 0.54
C ARG A 106 -2.38 11.51 -0.53
N PRO A 107 -2.35 12.83 -0.26
CA PRO A 107 -1.67 13.75 -1.16
C PRO A 107 -0.20 13.36 -1.21
N LEU A 108 0.30 13.09 -2.42
CA LEU A 108 1.70 12.77 -2.62
C LEU A 108 2.54 13.90 -2.02
N SER A 109 3.49 13.55 -1.15
CA SER A 109 4.47 14.50 -0.64
C SER A 109 5.06 15.24 -1.85
N SER A 110 4.84 16.55 -1.92
CA SER A 110 5.42 17.37 -2.98
C SER A 110 6.93 17.31 -2.77
N GLY A 111 7.60 16.42 -3.49
CA GLY A 111 9.05 16.42 -3.54
C GLY A 111 9.47 17.84 -3.87
N LYS A 112 10.11 18.53 -2.91
CA LYS A 112 10.91 19.70 -3.25
C LYS A 112 11.95 19.16 -4.21
N ASN A 113 11.77 19.43 -5.51
CA ASN A 113 12.85 19.31 -6.47
C ASN A 113 14.04 20.04 -5.85
N PRO A 114 15.21 19.41 -5.67
CA PRO A 114 16.40 20.17 -5.39
C PRO A 114 16.58 21.07 -6.60
N SER A 115 16.26 22.34 -6.44
CA SER A 115 16.63 23.42 -7.33
C SER A 115 18.17 23.51 -7.30
N GLY A 116 18.81 22.56 -7.98
CA GLY A 116 20.21 22.61 -8.32
C GLY A 116 20.32 23.49 -9.56
N THR A 117 20.52 24.78 -9.31
CA THR A 117 21.03 25.73 -10.28
C THR A 117 22.36 25.19 -10.81
N LEU A 118 22.36 24.55 -11.98
CA LEU A 118 23.56 24.41 -12.78
C LEU A 118 23.74 25.73 -13.52
N GLY A 119 24.45 26.64 -12.86
CA GLY A 119 25.13 27.73 -13.54
C GLY A 119 26.42 27.21 -14.16
N ALA A 120 26.57 27.42 -15.46
CA ALA A 120 27.77 27.88 -16.17
C ALA A 120 27.47 27.85 -17.68
#